data_AF-A0A7G5XGR3-F1
#
_entry.id   AF-A0A7G5XGR3-F1
#
_cell.length_a   1.000
_cell.length_b   1.000
_cell.length_c   1.000
_cell.angle_alpha   90.00
_cell.angle_beta   90.00
_cell.angle_gamma   90.00
#
_symmetry.space_group_name_H-M   'P 1'
#
loop_
_entity.id
_entity.type
_entity.pdbx_description
1 polymer ?
#
loop_
_entity_poly.entity_id
_entity_poly.type
_entity_poly.pdbx_seq_one_letter_code
_entity_poly.pdbx_strand_id
1 'polypeptide(L)' 'MTNKQVYSLCEAVADIAYIASKENYEIKDSRRKFAQFIEWAREFELIHRNIEWGLNFEPQYIDSIYHFTIFKINQWSNL' A
#
# COMPACT_ATOMS: atom_id res chain seq x y z
N MET A 1 2.93 -2.19 -18.44
CA MET A 1 3.20 -1.12 -17.46
C MET A 1 4.31 -0.24 -18.00
N THR A 2 4.16 1.07 -17.89
CA THR A 2 5.25 2.02 -18.13
C THR A 2 6.23 2.01 -16.95
N ASN A 3 7.45 2.49 -17.13
CA ASN A 3 8.42 2.59 -16.02
C ASN A 3 7.85 3.39 -14.84
N LYS A 4 7.10 4.48 -15.11
CA LYS A 4 6.42 5.27 -14.08
C LYS A 4 5.44 4.43 -13.26
N GLN A 5 4.65 3.57 -13.91
CA GLN A 5 3.71 2.69 -13.21
C GLN A 5 4.42 1.64 -12.36
N VAL A 6 5.57 1.13 -12.83
CA VAL A 6 6.39 0.19 -12.05
C VAL A 6 6.97 0.88 -10.82
N TYR A 7 7.50 2.10 -10.96
CA TYR A 7 8.03 2.85 -9.82
C TYR A 7 6.96 3.15 -8.78
N SER A 8 5.80 3.66 -9.18
CA SER A 8 4.68 3.94 -8.27
C SER A 8 4.25 2.68 -7.49
N LEU A 9 4.12 1.55 -8.20
CA LEU A 9 3.79 0.28 -7.56
C LEU A 9 4.87 -0.16 -6.56
N CYS A 10 6.15 -0.03 -6.92
CA CYS A 10 7.25 -0.38 -6.03
C CYS A 10 7.31 0.52 -4.78
N GLU A 11 7.07 1.81 -4.93
CA GLU A 11 6.95 2.77 -3.82
C GLU A 11 5.83 2.36 -2.88
N ALA A 12 4.62 2.13 -3.41
CA ALA A 12 3.48 1.70 -2.60
C ALA A 12 3.74 0.37 -1.87
N VAL A 13 4.38 -0.61 -2.52
CA VAL A 13 4.77 -1.88 -1.86
C VAL A 13 5.75 -1.64 -0.71
N ALA A 14 6.75 -0.77 -0.89
CA ALA A 14 7.74 -0.47 0.12
C ALA A 14 7.11 0.21 1.34
N ASP A 15 6.23 1.19 1.11
CA ASP A 15 5.54 1.93 2.16
C ASP A 15 4.58 1.02 2.94
N ILE A 16 3.78 0.21 2.24
CA ILE A 16 2.90 -0.79 2.85
C ILE A 16 3.71 -1.75 3.72
N ALA A 17 4.85 -2.25 3.22
CA ALA A 17 5.70 -3.16 3.98
C ALA A 17 6.28 -2.50 5.25
N TYR A 18 6.70 -1.24 5.15
CA TYR A 18 7.17 -0.46 6.29
C TYR A 18 6.08 -0.28 7.35
N ILE A 19 4.89 0.18 6.95
CA ILE A 19 3.77 0.42 7.86
C ILE A 19 3.33 -0.89 8.51
N ALA A 20 3.17 -1.96 7.71
CA ALA A 20 2.82 -3.28 8.23
C ALA A 20 3.84 -3.80 9.25
N SER A 21 5.14 -3.57 9.02
CA SER A 21 6.18 -3.92 9.99
C SER A 21 6.07 -3.09 11.27
N LYS A 22 5.74 -1.80 11.19
CA LYS A 22 5.55 -0.93 12.37
C LYS A 22 4.36 -1.36 13.23
N GLU A 23 3.31 -1.85 12.60
CA GLU A 23 2.11 -2.37 13.26
C GLU A 23 2.24 -3.85 13.70
N ASN A 24 3.43 -4.44 13.61
CA ASN A 24 3.69 -5.85 13.93
C ASN A 24 2.80 -6.85 13.16
N TYR A 25 2.39 -6.50 11.93
CA TYR A 25 1.62 -7.39 11.08
C TYR A 25 2.52 -8.50 10.53
N GLU A 26 2.28 -9.73 10.98
CA GLU A 26 3.11 -10.88 10.65
C GLU A 26 2.35 -11.99 9.91
N ILE A 27 2.97 -12.43 8.80
CA ILE A 27 2.59 -13.63 8.06
C ILE A 27 3.86 -14.49 7.98
N LYS A 28 3.79 -15.72 8.50
CA LYS A 28 4.96 -16.62 8.60
C LYS A 28 5.67 -16.88 7.27
N ASP A 29 4.89 -17.00 6.19
CA ASP A 29 5.44 -17.19 4.85
C ASP A 29 5.68 -15.82 4.20
N SER A 30 6.96 -15.46 4.04
CA SER A 30 7.37 -14.18 3.47
C SER A 30 6.90 -14.01 2.02
N ARG A 31 6.79 -15.08 1.22
CA ARG A 31 6.29 -14.99 -0.15
C ARG A 31 4.81 -14.66 -0.17
N ARG A 32 4.03 -15.27 0.73
CA ARG A 32 2.61 -14.91 0.91
C ARG A 32 2.45 -13.49 1.43
N LYS A 33 3.28 -13.07 2.38
CA LYS A 33 3.30 -11.70 2.93
C LYS A 33 3.49 -10.66 1.81
N PHE A 34 4.53 -10.81 1.00
CA PHE A 34 4.80 -9.88 -0.09
C PHE A 34 3.81 -9.99 -1.25
N ALA A 35 3.28 -11.18 -1.57
CA ALA A 35 2.21 -11.31 -2.55
C ALA A 35 0.98 -10.50 -2.13
N GLN A 36 0.61 -10.55 -0.84
CA GLN A 36 -0.49 -9.76 -0.30
C GLN A 36 -0.21 -8.25 -0.34
N PHE A 37 1.01 -7.82 -0.01
CA PHE A 37 1.39 -6.39 -0.13
C PHE A 37 1.37 -5.88 -1.57
N ILE A 38 1.75 -6.71 -2.54
CA ILE A 38 1.66 -6.37 -3.97
C ILE A 38 0.19 -6.19 -4.38
N GLU A 39 -0.72 -7.07 -3.93
CA GLU A 39 -2.15 -6.90 -4.20
C GLU A 39 -2.70 -5.63 -3.56
N TRP A 40 -2.34 -5.33 -2.30
CA TRP A 40 -2.74 -4.10 -1.63
C TRP A 40 -2.22 -2.85 -2.36
N ALA A 41 -0.97 -2.87 -2.83
CA ALA A 41 -0.39 -1.77 -3.59
C ALA A 41 -1.13 -1.56 -4.93
N ARG A 42 -1.49 -2.64 -5.63
CA ARG A 42 -2.29 -2.56 -6.87
C ARG A 42 -3.67 -1.94 -6.63
N GLU A 43 -4.32 -2.33 -5.54
CA GLU A 43 -5.61 -1.76 -5.14
C GLU A 43 -5.47 -0.27 -4.80
N PHE A 44 -4.43 0.12 -4.06
CA PHE A 44 -4.14 1.51 -3.74
C PHE A 44 -3.96 2.36 -5.00
N GLU A 45 -3.10 1.91 -5.92
CA GLU A 45 -2.86 2.58 -7.21
C GLU A 45 -4.15 2.70 -8.04
N LEU A 46 -5.00 1.68 -8.02
CA LEU A 46 -6.27 1.70 -8.74
C LEU A 46 -7.24 2.75 -8.18
N ILE A 47 -7.36 2.83 -6.85
CA ILE A 47 -8.22 3.81 -6.16
C ILE A 47 -7.74 5.25 -6.47
N HIS A 48 -6.43 5.48 -6.52
CA HIS A 48 -5.83 6.80 -6.67
C HIS A 48 -5.34 7.10 -8.10
N ARG A 49 -5.75 6.33 -9.10
CA ARG A 49 -5.25 6.43 -10.50
C ARG A 49 -5.41 7.81 -11.16
N ASN A 50 -6.31 8.63 -10.64
CA ASN A 50 -6.63 9.97 -11.15
C ASN A 50 -6.10 11.09 -10.24
N ILE A 51 -5.31 10.75 -9.21
CA ILE A 51 -4.77 11.72 -8.27
C ILE A 51 -3.35 12.09 -8.68
N GLU A 52 -3.10 13.39 -8.70
CA GLU A 52 -1.76 13.94 -8.77
C GLU A 52 -1.38 14.42 -7.37
N TRP A 53 -0.52 13.64 -6.72
CA TRP A 53 -0.06 13.90 -5.35
C TRP A 53 0.64 15.26 -5.25
N GLY A 54 0.29 16.04 -4.24
CA GLY A 54 0.83 17.39 -4.02
C GLY A 54 0.24 18.50 -4.91
N LEU A 55 -0.66 18.15 -5.84
CA LEU A 55 -1.36 19.13 -6.68
C LEU A 55 -2.85 19.19 -6.37
N ASN A 56 -3.52 18.04 -6.31
CA ASN A 56 -4.98 17.99 -6.44
C ASN A 56 -5.72 17.33 -5.26
N PHE A 57 -5.05 16.97 -4.15
CA PHE A 57 -5.72 16.23 -3.07
C PHE A 57 -5.10 16.38 -1.67
N GLU A 58 -5.98 16.51 -0.67
CA GLU A 58 -5.73 16.28 0.76
C GLU A 58 -6.66 15.12 1.19
N PRO A 59 -6.15 13.99 1.74
CA PRO A 59 -4.82 13.84 2.34
C PRO A 59 -3.70 13.65 1.31
N GLN A 60 -2.51 14.07 1.69
CA GLN A 60 -1.29 13.80 0.93
C GLN A 60 -1.03 12.29 0.84
N TYR A 61 -0.17 11.89 -0.11
CA TYR A 61 0.16 10.49 -0.40
C TYR A 61 0.44 9.67 0.87
N ILE A 62 1.29 10.21 1.75
CA ILE A 62 1.76 9.52 2.97
C ILE A 62 0.60 9.19 3.92
N ASP A 63 -0.31 10.12 4.17
CA ASP A 63 -1.47 9.87 5.03
C ASP A 63 -2.44 8.88 4.39
N SER A 64 -2.65 9.01 3.08
CA SER A 64 -3.54 8.13 2.32
C SER A 64 -3.05 6.67 2.34
N ILE A 65 -1.76 6.44 2.09
CA ILE A 65 -1.19 5.08 2.09
C ILE A 65 -1.09 4.51 3.52
N TYR A 66 -0.84 5.36 4.52
CA TYR A 66 -0.89 4.96 5.92
C TYR A 66 -2.27 4.44 6.30
N HIS A 67 -3.32 5.25 6.12
CA HIS A 67 -4.69 4.86 6.49
C HIS A 67 -5.19 3.65 5.70
N PHE A 68 -4.86 3.57 4.41
CA PHE A 68 -5.17 2.40 3.59
C PHE A 68 -4.52 1.14 4.17
N THR A 69 -3.25 1.20 4.56
CA THR A 69 -2.54 0.04 5.10
C THR A 69 -3.12 -0.40 6.44
N ILE A 70 -3.44 0.54 7.34
CA ILE A 70 -4.10 0.23 8.63
C ILE A 70 -5.46 -0.44 8.38
N PHE A 71 -6.26 0.09 7.46
CA PHE A 71 -7.53 -0.53 7.09
C PHE A 71 -7.35 -1.98 6.62
N LYS A 72 -6.35 -2.23 5.77
CA LYS A 72 -6.03 -3.58 5.28
C LYS A 72 -5.56 -4.52 6.38
N ILE A 73 -4.68 -4.08 7.27
CA ILE A 73 -4.24 -4.88 8.42
C ILE A 73 -5.45 -5.29 9.27
N ASN A 74 -6.37 -4.36 9.55
CA ASN A 74 -7.57 -4.64 10.33
C ASN A 74 -8.54 -5.59 9.60
N GLN A 75 -8.67 -5.45 8.28
CA GLN A 75 -9.50 -6.36 7.47
C GLN A 75 -8.99 -7.81 7.56
N TRP A 76 -7.67 -8.02 7.57
CA TRP A 76 -7.07 -9.35 7.52
C TRP A 76 -6.71 -9.93 8.89
N SER A 77 -6.62 -9.09 9.94
CA SER A 77 -6.41 -9.56 11.32
C SER A 77 -7.69 -10.05 11.99
N ASN A 78 -8.86 -9.71 11.41
CA ASN A 78 -10.18 -10.15 11.88
C ASN A 78 -10.70 -11.41 11.14
N LEU A 79 -9.85 -12.05 10.31
CA LEU A 79 -10.12 -13.31 9.61
C LEU A 79 -9.32 -14.45 10.25
#